data_AF-A0A9E1UXR2-F1
#
_entry.id   AF-A0A9E1UXR2-F1
#
_cell.length_a   1.000
_cell.length_b   1.000
_cell.length_c   1.000
_cell.angle_alpha   90.00
_cell.angle_beta   90.00
_cell.angle_gamma   90.00
#
_symmetry.space_group_name_H-M   'P 1'
#
loop_
_entity.id
_entity.type
_entity.pdbx_description
1 polymer ?
#
loop_
_entity_poly.entity_id
_entity_poly.type
_entity_poly.pdbx_seq_one_letter_code
_entity_poly.pdbx_strand_id
1 'polypeptide(L)'
;MGHLGKGHSPHQHLQQRFDRMVTGAPDSPVFMQILQLLYSDAEAELARRIPARPTSLRKLARTLGKDPKTLQDILIPMAERGVLVDFEANGETYVLLPPVVIGFFEMVFMRARDGLPMKELAELFEAYMGQDERFARDVFGGPTQLSRSLVREEALEGADFSEVLDWERASRLIEDATDVGVSLCACRHEAEHLGRACDAPMEACLMLDSSVDHLARHGMARRISKREGMRILEQCKEAGLAQTGDNVQREIGYICNCCGCCCGQMRAIKQFDMPHAIVSSNWIMEIDSEKCRGCGLCAKACPVDVIDMVASGQEKPAKRAEVGTERCLGCGVCYQACHFGAMHMRSREKRVFTPENLYERVISMALERGKLTDLLIDDPESLSYRTIGRVLRVLEKSPPARALMAIQPLKSVFMKTLIKAARLPKG
;
A
#
# COMPACT_ATOMS: atom_id res chain seq x y z
N MET A 1 30.65 -8.16 -38.79
CA MET A 1 31.21 -7.13 -37.89
C MET A 1 30.05 -6.29 -37.38
N GLY A 2 29.62 -6.23 -36.14
CA GLY A 2 29.91 -6.99 -34.92
C GLY A 2 28.70 -6.79 -34.00
N HIS A 3 28.06 -7.89 -33.59
CA HIS A 3 27.09 -7.89 -32.50
C HIS A 3 27.89 -7.93 -31.19
N LEU A 4 28.20 -6.76 -30.64
CA LEU A 4 28.72 -6.62 -29.27
C LEU A 4 27.61 -5.99 -28.43
N GLY A 5 27.27 -6.67 -27.33
CA GLY A 5 26.10 -6.41 -26.49
C GLY A 5 26.03 -4.97 -25.99
N LYS A 6 24.85 -4.36 -26.11
CA LYS A 6 24.53 -3.13 -25.39
C LYS A 6 24.51 -3.49 -23.90
N GLY A 7 25.55 -3.09 -23.16
CA GLY A 7 25.51 -3.15 -21.69
C GLY A 7 24.32 -2.33 -21.20
N HIS A 8 23.51 -2.88 -20.31
CA HIS A 8 22.41 -2.15 -19.72
C HIS A 8 22.94 -1.00 -18.84
N SER A 9 22.25 0.14 -18.82
CA SER A 9 22.62 1.27 -17.95
C SER A 9 22.40 0.94 -16.47
N PRO A 10 23.05 1.67 -15.52
CA PRO A 10 22.82 1.48 -14.08
C PRO A 10 21.32 1.53 -13.71
N HIS A 11 20.57 2.48 -14.29
CA HIS A 11 19.12 2.59 -14.07
C HIS A 11 18.32 1.41 -14.61
N GLN A 12 18.74 0.78 -15.72
CA GLN A 12 18.08 -0.42 -16.23
C GLN A 12 18.27 -1.60 -15.28
N HIS A 13 19.45 -1.76 -14.69
CA HIS A 13 19.65 -2.78 -13.65
C HIS A 13 18.84 -2.48 -12.38
N LEU A 14 18.71 -1.20 -12.02
CA LEU A 14 17.87 -0.78 -10.90
C LEU A 14 16.38 -1.05 -11.18
N GLN A 15 15.89 -0.77 -12.38
CA GLN A 15 14.53 -1.11 -12.80
C GLN A 15 14.28 -2.61 -12.65
N GLN A 16 15.19 -3.46 -13.16
CA GLN A 16 15.08 -4.92 -13.01
C GLN A 16 15.08 -5.36 -11.54
N ARG A 17 15.76 -4.63 -10.65
CA ARG A 17 15.72 -4.88 -9.21
C ARG A 17 14.34 -4.58 -8.64
N PHE A 18 13.74 -3.45 -8.98
CA PHE A 18 12.38 -3.12 -8.56
C PHE A 18 11.35 -4.10 -9.11
N ASP A 19 11.50 -4.54 -10.36
CA ASP A 19 10.58 -5.48 -10.98
C ASP A 19 10.56 -6.84 -10.27
N ARG A 20 11.69 -7.25 -9.70
CA ARG A 20 11.80 -8.47 -8.89
C ARG A 20 11.21 -8.35 -7.49
N MET A 21 10.91 -7.13 -7.02
CA MET A 21 10.20 -6.96 -5.76
C MET A 21 8.76 -7.44 -5.88
N VAL A 22 8.17 -7.77 -4.73
CA VAL A 22 6.83 -8.37 -4.63
C VAL A 22 5.75 -7.54 -5.35
N THR A 23 5.85 -6.22 -5.34
CA THR A 23 4.90 -5.31 -5.99
C THR A 23 5.14 -5.13 -7.49
N GLY A 24 6.33 -5.50 -7.98
CA GLY A 24 6.72 -5.26 -9.37
C GLY A 24 7.01 -3.80 -9.68
N ALA A 25 7.58 -3.60 -10.86
CA ALA A 25 7.88 -2.31 -11.47
C ALA A 25 8.18 -2.55 -12.95
N PRO A 26 7.15 -2.85 -13.76
CA PRO A 26 7.32 -3.23 -15.16
C PRO A 26 8.09 -2.16 -15.93
N ASP A 27 8.94 -2.61 -16.86
CA ASP A 27 9.80 -1.72 -17.64
C ASP A 27 8.99 -0.73 -18.49
N SER A 28 9.42 0.51 -18.46
CA SER A 28 8.79 1.63 -19.17
C SER A 28 9.79 2.77 -19.38
N PRO A 29 9.81 3.41 -20.56
CA PRO A 29 10.59 4.63 -20.78
C PRO A 29 10.23 5.76 -19.78
N VAL A 30 8.99 5.78 -19.29
CA VAL A 30 8.54 6.75 -18.27
C VAL A 30 9.17 6.43 -16.92
N PHE A 31 9.17 5.15 -16.53
CA PHE A 31 9.77 4.73 -15.27
C PHE A 31 11.29 4.96 -15.25
N MET A 32 11.95 4.74 -16.39
CA MET A 32 13.37 5.04 -16.54
C MET A 32 13.69 6.52 -16.28
N GLN A 33 12.85 7.44 -16.72
CA GLN A 33 13.00 8.88 -16.43
C GLN A 33 12.81 9.18 -14.95
N ILE A 34 11.83 8.54 -14.28
CA ILE A 34 11.65 8.66 -12.82
C ILE A 34 12.94 8.24 -12.10
N LEU A 35 13.52 7.09 -12.47
CA LEU A 35 14.76 6.61 -11.85
C LEU A 35 15.93 7.56 -12.12
N GLN A 36 16.03 8.16 -13.30
CA GLN A 36 17.09 9.12 -13.64
C GLN A 36 16.99 10.44 -12.87
N LEU A 37 15.76 10.90 -12.55
CA LEU A 37 15.54 12.08 -11.71
C LEU A 37 15.85 11.81 -10.24
N LEU A 38 15.62 10.58 -9.78
CA LEU A 38 15.74 10.24 -8.36
C LEU A 38 17.11 9.68 -7.96
N TYR A 39 17.84 9.06 -8.89
CA TYR A 39 19.13 8.41 -8.64
C TYR A 39 20.18 8.90 -9.64
N SER A 40 21.35 9.27 -9.14
CA SER A 40 22.56 9.34 -9.98
C SER A 40 23.00 7.93 -10.44
N ASP A 41 23.85 7.84 -11.46
CA ASP A 41 24.39 6.55 -11.93
C ASP A 41 25.05 5.72 -10.81
N ALA A 42 25.83 6.39 -9.95
CA ALA A 42 26.51 5.75 -8.83
C ALA A 42 25.51 5.25 -7.76
N GLU A 43 24.44 6.01 -7.52
CA GLU A 43 23.38 5.62 -6.59
C GLU A 43 22.51 4.51 -7.15
N ALA A 44 22.24 4.49 -8.46
CA ALA A 44 21.50 3.40 -9.09
C ALA A 44 22.29 2.07 -9.00
N GLU A 45 23.60 2.13 -9.21
CA GLU A 45 24.51 0.99 -9.07
C GLU A 45 24.63 0.52 -7.60
N LEU A 46 24.55 1.43 -6.64
CA LEU A 46 24.49 1.09 -5.22
C LEU A 46 23.13 0.47 -4.88
N ALA A 47 22.03 1.15 -5.22
CA ALA A 47 20.65 0.79 -4.89
C ALA A 47 20.29 -0.60 -5.41
N ARG A 48 20.71 -0.97 -6.62
CA ARG A 48 20.43 -2.32 -7.17
C ARG A 48 21.02 -3.45 -6.31
N ARG A 49 22.04 -3.15 -5.49
CA ARG A 49 22.71 -4.10 -4.59
C ARG A 49 22.15 -4.08 -3.17
N ILE A 50 21.21 -3.18 -2.88
CA ILE A 50 20.52 -3.12 -1.59
C ILE A 50 19.40 -4.17 -1.56
N PRO A 51 19.36 -5.03 -0.53
CA PRO A 51 18.26 -5.95 -0.27
C PRO A 51 16.89 -5.25 -0.18
N ALA A 52 15.83 -5.91 -0.67
CA ALA A 52 14.46 -5.46 -0.45
C ALA A 52 13.98 -5.75 0.98
N ARG A 53 14.64 -6.70 1.65
CA ARG A 53 14.49 -6.97 3.07
C ARG A 53 15.47 -6.11 3.89
N PRO A 54 15.18 -5.83 5.17
CA PRO A 54 16.13 -5.18 6.05
C PRO A 54 17.49 -5.91 6.08
N THR A 55 18.58 -5.15 5.93
CA THR A 55 19.95 -5.61 6.18
C THR A 55 20.66 -4.60 7.06
N SER A 56 21.51 -5.06 8.00
CA SER A 56 22.30 -4.12 8.79
C SER A 56 23.33 -3.42 7.90
N LEU A 57 23.58 -2.14 8.21
CA LEU A 57 24.53 -1.29 7.49
C LEU A 57 25.93 -1.93 7.48
N ARG A 58 26.36 -2.53 8.60
CA ARG A 58 27.64 -3.23 8.72
C ARG A 58 27.74 -4.42 7.76
N LYS A 59 26.66 -5.22 7.65
CA LYS A 59 26.61 -6.36 6.73
C LYS A 59 26.67 -5.87 5.28
N LEU A 60 25.88 -4.85 4.94
CA LEU A 60 25.87 -4.27 3.60
C LEU A 60 27.25 -3.70 3.23
N ALA A 61 27.87 -2.92 4.12
CA ALA A 61 29.21 -2.38 3.95
C ALA A 61 30.25 -3.47 3.64
N ARG A 62 30.23 -4.57 4.39
CA ARG A 62 31.11 -5.73 4.16
C ARG A 62 30.87 -6.35 2.78
N THR A 63 29.62 -6.56 2.38
CA THR A 63 29.27 -7.13 1.07
C THR A 63 29.65 -6.21 -0.09
N LEU A 64 29.60 -4.90 0.12
CA LEU A 64 29.99 -3.91 -0.87
C LEU A 64 31.50 -3.60 -0.88
N GLY A 65 32.26 -4.11 0.10
CA GLY A 65 33.67 -3.77 0.28
C GLY A 65 33.89 -2.29 0.61
N LYS A 66 32.96 -1.67 1.34
CA LYS A 66 33.00 -0.25 1.71
C LYS A 66 33.18 -0.08 3.22
N ASP A 67 33.78 1.04 3.61
CA ASP A 67 33.77 1.48 5.00
C ASP A 67 32.32 1.83 5.44
N PRO A 68 31.86 1.39 6.63
CA PRO A 68 30.49 1.63 7.07
C PRO A 68 30.10 3.10 7.17
N LYS A 69 31.00 3.98 7.63
CA LYS A 69 30.72 5.41 7.75
C LYS A 69 30.58 6.05 6.38
N THR A 70 31.49 5.75 5.47
CA THR A 70 31.44 6.20 4.08
C THR A 70 30.16 5.73 3.38
N LEU A 71 29.71 4.50 3.63
CA LEU A 71 28.44 4.01 3.09
C LEU A 71 27.25 4.77 3.70
N GLN A 72 27.28 5.05 5.00
CA GLN A 72 26.24 5.83 5.68
C GLN A 72 26.10 7.24 5.07
N ASP A 73 27.22 7.93 4.81
CA ASP A 73 27.24 9.27 4.23
C ASP A 73 26.61 9.32 2.83
N ILE A 74 26.62 8.21 2.09
CA ILE A 74 25.93 8.08 0.79
C ILE A 74 24.44 7.78 0.96
N LEU A 75 24.11 6.93 1.95
CA LEU A 75 22.75 6.44 2.17
C LEU A 75 21.83 7.49 2.81
N ILE A 76 22.36 8.41 3.63
CA ILE A 76 21.56 9.47 4.27
C ILE A 76 20.87 10.36 3.22
N PRO A 77 21.55 10.96 2.23
CA PRO A 77 20.90 11.75 1.18
C PRO A 77 19.92 10.96 0.31
N MET A 78 20.09 9.63 0.21
CA MET A 78 19.13 8.75 -0.45
C MET A 78 17.85 8.60 0.40
N ALA A 79 17.98 8.43 1.71
CA ALA A 79 16.84 8.39 2.63
C ALA A 79 16.11 9.74 2.68
N GLU A 80 16.85 10.85 2.74
CA GLU A 80 16.28 12.21 2.70
C GLU A 80 15.51 12.51 1.41
N ARG A 81 15.85 11.88 0.27
CA ARG A 81 15.08 11.98 -0.98
C ARG A 81 13.87 11.05 -1.02
N GLY A 82 13.79 10.06 -0.13
CA GLY A 82 12.71 9.07 -0.08
C GLY A 82 12.97 7.80 -0.89
N VAL A 83 14.22 7.54 -1.28
CA VAL A 83 14.60 6.42 -2.15
C VAL A 83 15.33 5.28 -1.42
N LEU A 84 15.41 5.39 -0.09
CA LEU A 84 15.98 4.41 0.83
C LEU A 84 15.21 4.49 2.14
N VAL A 85 15.01 3.35 2.80
CA VAL A 85 14.51 3.30 4.18
C VAL A 85 15.64 2.88 5.11
N ASP A 86 15.76 3.58 6.24
CA ASP A 86 16.66 3.26 7.33
C ASP A 86 15.95 3.31 8.69
N PHE A 87 16.31 2.40 9.59
CA PHE A 87 15.79 2.37 10.95
C PHE A 87 16.79 1.75 11.91
N GLU A 88 16.68 2.10 13.19
CA GLU A 88 17.51 1.54 14.25
C GLU A 88 16.83 0.32 14.87
N ALA A 89 17.56 -0.80 14.96
CA ALA A 89 17.11 -1.98 15.68
C ALA A 89 18.31 -2.67 16.34
N ASN A 90 18.16 -3.11 17.60
CA ASN A 90 19.22 -3.78 18.36
C ASN A 90 20.55 -2.99 18.44
N GLY A 91 20.49 -1.64 18.39
CA GLY A 91 21.66 -0.77 18.40
C GLY A 91 22.47 -0.78 17.09
N GLU A 92 21.92 -1.30 15.99
CA GLU A 92 22.47 -1.17 14.65
C GLU A 92 21.47 -0.51 13.69
N THR A 93 21.99 0.29 12.76
CA THR A 93 21.22 0.81 11.64
C THR A 93 20.94 -0.29 10.63
N TYR A 94 19.68 -0.49 10.28
CA TYR A 94 19.21 -1.33 9.18
C TYR A 94 18.78 -0.47 8.02
N VAL A 95 18.99 -0.97 6.80
CA VAL A 95 18.58 -0.31 5.56
C VAL A 95 17.88 -1.30 4.64
N LEU A 96 16.99 -0.78 3.80
CA LEU A 96 16.35 -1.53 2.71
C LEU A 96 15.98 -0.60 1.56
N LEU A 97 15.86 -1.18 0.37
CA LEU A 97 15.33 -0.50 -0.80
C LEU A 97 13.79 -0.58 -0.78
N PRO A 98 13.07 0.55 -0.62
CA PRO A 98 11.60 0.54 -0.59
C PRO A 98 11.04 0.17 -1.97
N PRO A 99 9.89 -0.52 -2.08
CA PRO A 99 9.23 -0.73 -3.37
C PRO A 99 8.73 0.58 -3.98
N VAL A 100 8.18 0.53 -5.20
CA VAL A 100 7.53 1.71 -5.80
C VAL A 100 6.32 2.15 -4.95
N VAL A 101 5.43 1.21 -4.63
CA VAL A 101 4.21 1.41 -3.81
C VAL A 101 4.02 0.20 -2.87
N ILE A 102 3.74 0.35 -1.57
CA ILE A 102 3.89 1.59 -0.78
C ILE A 102 5.37 1.71 -0.44
N GLY A 103 6.02 2.77 -0.92
CA GLY A 103 7.44 3.00 -0.75
C GLY A 103 7.88 4.35 -1.28
N PHE A 104 8.78 4.37 -2.26
CA PHE A 104 9.42 5.63 -2.64
C PHE A 104 8.48 6.63 -3.32
N PHE A 105 7.38 6.18 -3.97
CA PHE A 105 6.36 7.10 -4.48
C PHE A 105 5.78 7.94 -3.33
N GLU A 106 5.30 7.30 -2.27
CA GLU A 106 4.75 7.99 -1.11
C GLU A 106 5.81 8.87 -0.47
N MET A 107 6.99 8.31 -0.19
CA MET A 107 8.09 9.04 0.44
C MET A 107 8.57 10.24 -0.39
N VAL A 108 8.37 10.26 -1.71
CA VAL A 108 8.64 11.44 -2.55
C VAL A 108 7.61 12.55 -2.33
N PHE A 109 6.32 12.22 -2.20
CA PHE A 109 5.22 13.19 -2.10
C PHE A 109 4.68 13.43 -0.68
N MET A 110 5.22 12.79 0.35
CA MET A 110 4.77 12.94 1.75
C MET A 110 5.18 14.28 2.40
N ARG A 111 5.94 15.13 1.70
CA ARG A 111 6.32 16.49 2.14
C ARG A 111 6.40 17.46 0.97
N ALA A 112 6.22 18.75 1.24
CA ALA A 112 6.61 19.81 0.32
C ALA A 112 8.14 19.97 0.34
N ARG A 113 8.75 20.20 -0.83
CA ARG A 113 10.20 20.37 -0.98
C ARG A 113 10.56 21.05 -2.30
N ASP A 114 11.69 21.75 -2.31
CA ASP A 114 12.23 22.42 -3.51
C ASP A 114 13.37 21.64 -4.18
N GLY A 115 13.92 20.63 -3.49
CA GLY A 115 15.15 19.93 -3.92
C GLY A 115 14.97 18.93 -5.07
N LEU A 116 13.76 18.73 -5.57
CA LEU A 116 13.46 17.82 -6.68
C LEU A 116 12.39 18.41 -7.61
N PRO A 117 12.38 18.07 -8.92
CA PRO A 117 11.45 18.62 -9.90
C PRO A 117 10.05 18.01 -9.72
N MET A 118 9.34 18.44 -8.69
CA MET A 118 8.11 17.78 -8.21
C MET A 118 6.99 17.73 -9.26
N LYS A 119 6.86 18.78 -10.08
CA LYS A 119 5.89 18.80 -11.18
C LYS A 119 6.18 17.73 -12.24
N GLU A 120 7.43 17.65 -12.68
CA GLU A 120 7.87 16.65 -13.66
C GLU A 120 7.73 15.23 -13.11
N LEU A 121 8.13 15.02 -11.84
CA LEU A 121 7.92 13.75 -11.15
C LEU A 121 6.43 13.38 -11.10
N ALA A 122 5.54 14.31 -10.77
CA ALA A 122 4.10 14.06 -10.73
C ALA A 122 3.54 13.68 -12.11
N GLU A 123 3.99 14.35 -13.18
CA GLU A 123 3.60 14.02 -14.56
C GLU A 123 4.07 12.61 -14.95
N LEU A 124 5.29 12.24 -14.58
CA LEU A 124 5.85 10.91 -14.85
C LEU A 124 5.18 9.81 -14.02
N PHE A 125 4.93 10.03 -12.73
CA PHE A 125 4.22 9.06 -11.88
C PHE A 125 2.77 8.88 -12.33
N GLU A 126 2.07 9.94 -12.72
CA GLU A 126 0.72 9.84 -13.31
C GLU A 126 0.73 9.02 -14.60
N ALA A 127 1.70 9.25 -15.49
CA ALA A 127 1.84 8.48 -16.72
C ALA A 127 2.18 7.00 -16.44
N TYR A 128 3.02 6.71 -15.45
CA TYR A 128 3.45 5.35 -15.13
C TYR A 128 2.44 4.55 -14.31
N MET A 129 1.77 5.17 -13.33
CA MET A 129 0.91 4.51 -12.36
C MET A 129 -0.58 4.73 -12.63
N GLY A 130 -0.94 5.91 -13.17
CA GLY A 130 -2.33 6.34 -13.38
C GLY A 130 -2.87 6.09 -14.78
N GLN A 131 -2.01 5.97 -15.78
CA GLN A 131 -2.40 5.79 -17.19
C GLN A 131 -1.95 4.45 -17.79
N ASP A 132 -0.99 3.78 -17.17
CA ASP A 132 -0.51 2.46 -17.59
C ASP A 132 -1.04 1.37 -16.67
N GLU A 133 -1.98 0.58 -17.19
CA GLU A 133 -2.60 -0.52 -16.47
C GLU A 133 -1.58 -1.61 -16.07
N ARG A 134 -0.43 -1.72 -16.75
CA ARG A 134 0.59 -2.75 -16.46
C ARG A 134 1.10 -2.64 -15.03
N PHE A 135 1.40 -1.42 -14.57
CA PHE A 135 1.85 -1.19 -13.20
C PHE A 135 0.73 -1.55 -12.21
N ALA A 136 -0.49 -1.07 -12.44
CA ALA A 136 -1.62 -1.37 -11.58
C ALA A 136 -1.91 -2.89 -11.50
N ARG A 137 -1.78 -3.63 -12.61
CA ARG A 137 -1.95 -5.10 -12.64
C ARG A 137 -0.87 -5.84 -11.85
N ASP A 138 0.38 -5.40 -11.91
CA ASP A 138 1.47 -5.99 -11.12
C ASP A 138 1.28 -5.77 -9.61
N VAL A 139 0.83 -4.58 -9.22
CA VAL A 139 0.60 -4.23 -7.82
C VAL A 139 -0.68 -4.86 -7.29
N PHE A 140 -1.79 -4.79 -8.04
CA PHE A 140 -3.15 -5.09 -7.57
C PHE A 140 -3.81 -6.32 -8.21
N GLY A 141 -3.14 -7.06 -9.10
CA GLY A 141 -3.73 -8.23 -9.77
C GLY A 141 -3.77 -9.51 -8.93
N GLY A 142 -3.09 -9.56 -7.79
CA GLY A 142 -3.05 -10.74 -6.91
C GLY A 142 -4.23 -10.85 -5.94
N PRO A 143 -4.41 -11.99 -5.24
CA PRO A 143 -5.46 -12.11 -4.22
C PRO A 143 -5.08 -11.46 -2.88
N THR A 144 -3.80 -11.40 -2.52
CA THR A 144 -3.31 -10.63 -1.36
C THR A 144 -2.84 -9.25 -1.79
N GLN A 145 -3.28 -8.23 -1.05
CA GLN A 145 -3.10 -6.81 -1.38
C GLN A 145 -2.45 -6.05 -0.24
N LEU A 146 -1.91 -4.87 -0.56
CA LEU A 146 -1.16 -4.01 0.35
C LEU A 146 -2.04 -3.41 1.45
N SER A 147 -3.21 -2.90 1.05
CA SER A 147 -4.09 -2.11 1.90
C SER A 147 -5.47 -2.73 2.02
N ARG A 148 -6.15 -2.39 3.10
CA ARG A 148 -7.54 -2.75 3.36
C ARG A 148 -8.36 -1.52 3.67
N SER A 149 -9.68 -1.61 3.48
CA SER A 149 -10.61 -0.67 4.07
C SER A 149 -10.69 -0.92 5.57
N LEU A 150 -10.64 0.16 6.33
CA LEU A 150 -11.09 0.19 7.71
C LEU A 150 -12.57 0.57 7.70
N VAL A 151 -13.31 0.09 8.69
CA VAL A 151 -14.74 0.37 8.80
C VAL A 151 -14.93 1.67 9.55
N ARG A 152 -15.85 2.51 9.07
CA ARG A 152 -16.29 3.68 9.81
C ARG A 152 -17.20 3.25 10.94
N GLU A 153 -16.76 3.46 12.17
CA GLU A 153 -17.36 2.92 13.39
C GLU A 153 -18.77 3.46 13.63
N GLU A 154 -19.02 4.73 13.28
CA GLU A 154 -20.33 5.38 13.40
C GLU A 154 -21.38 4.71 12.49
N ALA A 155 -20.95 4.13 11.36
CA ALA A 155 -21.85 3.42 10.46
C ALA A 155 -22.29 2.05 11.00
N LEU A 156 -21.71 1.62 12.13
CA LEU A 156 -22.04 0.37 12.83
C LEU A 156 -22.96 0.61 14.03
N GLU A 157 -23.39 1.84 14.31
CA GLU A 157 -24.31 2.12 15.40
C GLU A 157 -25.62 1.32 15.24
N GLY A 158 -25.91 0.45 16.21
CA GLY A 158 -27.04 -0.49 16.18
C GLY A 158 -26.71 -1.88 15.66
N ALA A 159 -25.52 -2.11 15.11
CA ALA A 159 -24.94 -3.44 14.95
C ALA A 159 -24.29 -3.90 16.26
N ASP A 160 -24.20 -5.22 16.48
CA ASP A 160 -23.57 -5.76 17.68
C ASP A 160 -22.04 -5.49 17.63
N PHE A 161 -21.58 -4.52 18.44
CA PHE A 161 -20.17 -4.11 18.50
C PHE A 161 -19.23 -5.23 18.96
N SER A 162 -19.74 -6.32 19.53
CA SER A 162 -18.92 -7.48 19.91
C SER A 162 -18.26 -8.18 18.71
N GLU A 163 -18.64 -7.84 17.47
CA GLU A 163 -18.10 -8.44 16.25
C GLU A 163 -16.98 -7.63 15.56
N VAL A 164 -16.78 -6.35 15.91
CA VAL A 164 -15.78 -5.48 15.28
C VAL A 164 -14.42 -5.71 15.92
N LEU A 165 -13.45 -6.16 15.12
CA LEU A 165 -12.09 -6.38 15.61
C LEU A 165 -11.35 -5.04 15.74
N ASP A 166 -10.52 -4.89 16.78
CA ASP A 166 -9.80 -3.62 17.04
C ASP A 166 -8.93 -3.19 15.85
N TRP A 167 -8.34 -4.14 15.12
CA TRP A 167 -7.56 -3.87 13.92
C TRP A 167 -8.39 -3.38 12.71
N GLU A 168 -9.73 -3.39 12.79
CA GLU A 168 -10.63 -2.79 11.79
C GLU A 168 -11.00 -1.34 12.11
N ARG A 169 -10.68 -0.86 13.32
CA ARG A 169 -11.13 0.43 13.85
C ARG A 169 -10.02 1.46 13.82
N ALA A 170 -10.15 2.45 12.94
CA ALA A 170 -9.16 3.52 12.81
C ALA A 170 -8.91 4.27 14.13
N SER A 171 -9.95 4.46 14.97
CA SER A 171 -9.78 5.09 16.28
C SER A 171 -8.90 4.26 17.21
N ARG A 172 -9.15 2.95 17.30
CA ARG A 172 -8.37 2.03 18.16
C ARG A 172 -6.92 1.95 17.75
N LEU A 173 -6.64 1.93 16.44
CA LEU A 173 -5.27 1.94 15.94
C LEU A 173 -4.49 3.18 16.42
N ILE A 174 -5.13 4.35 16.49
CA ILE A 174 -4.50 5.58 17.01
C ILE A 174 -4.40 5.54 18.55
N GLU A 175 -5.45 5.06 19.22
CA GLU A 175 -5.48 4.95 20.68
C GLU A 175 -4.42 4.00 21.23
N ASP A 176 -4.17 2.88 20.55
CA ASP A 176 -3.25 1.83 20.99
C ASP A 176 -1.80 2.09 20.55
N ALA A 177 -1.59 2.87 19.48
CA ALA A 177 -0.26 3.18 18.96
C ALA A 177 0.67 3.73 20.04
N THR A 178 1.92 3.30 20.07
CA THR A 178 2.96 3.86 20.94
C THR A 178 3.47 5.20 20.44
N ASP A 179 3.41 5.42 19.13
CA ASP A 179 3.91 6.60 18.44
C ASP A 179 3.01 6.93 17.25
N VAL A 180 2.78 8.22 17.00
CA VAL A 180 1.90 8.68 15.92
C VAL A 180 2.57 9.81 15.16
N GLY A 181 2.56 9.70 13.84
CA GLY A 181 3.01 10.74 12.91
C GLY A 181 1.90 11.16 11.96
N VAL A 182 2.00 12.37 11.43
CA VAL A 182 1.18 12.83 10.30
C VAL A 182 2.06 13.27 9.14
N SER A 183 1.59 12.99 7.93
CA SER A 183 2.21 13.35 6.67
C SER A 183 1.18 13.91 5.70
N LEU A 184 1.67 14.62 4.68
CA LEU A 184 0.84 14.96 3.52
C LEU A 184 0.34 13.68 2.84
N CYS A 185 -0.88 13.73 2.29
CA CYS A 185 -1.42 12.67 1.44
C CYS A 185 -0.65 12.65 0.11
N ALA A 186 0.23 11.67 -0.09
CA ALA A 186 1.07 11.56 -1.28
C ALA A 186 0.28 11.65 -2.59
N CYS A 187 -0.83 10.91 -2.74
CA CYS A 187 -1.64 10.95 -3.96
C CYS A 187 -2.32 12.31 -4.20
N ARG A 188 -2.67 13.04 -3.13
CA ARG A 188 -3.28 14.38 -3.28
C ARG A 188 -2.22 15.45 -3.53
N HIS A 189 -1.03 15.32 -2.94
CA HIS A 189 0.08 16.22 -3.19
C HIS A 189 0.64 16.04 -4.61
N GLU A 190 0.73 14.81 -5.13
CA GLU A 190 0.97 14.57 -6.56
C GLU A 190 -0.11 15.26 -7.42
N ALA A 191 -1.38 15.09 -7.07
CA ALA A 191 -2.50 15.74 -7.76
C ALA A 191 -2.43 17.27 -7.73
N GLU A 192 -1.86 17.87 -6.68
CA GLU A 192 -1.68 19.31 -6.55
C GLU A 192 -0.69 19.84 -7.58
N HIS A 193 0.46 19.15 -7.75
CA HIS A 193 1.43 19.47 -8.79
C HIS A 193 0.89 19.36 -10.22
N LEU A 194 -0.17 18.58 -10.40
CA LEU A 194 -0.91 18.40 -11.66
C LEU A 194 -2.12 19.34 -11.80
N GLY A 195 -2.40 20.19 -10.80
CA GLY A 195 -3.57 21.09 -10.81
C GLY A 195 -4.93 20.39 -10.69
N ARG A 196 -4.95 19.16 -10.15
CA ARG A 196 -6.15 18.31 -10.03
C ARG A 196 -6.48 17.87 -8.59
N ALA A 197 -5.82 18.43 -7.58
CA ALA A 197 -6.10 18.12 -6.18
C ALA A 197 -7.53 18.55 -5.79
N CYS A 198 -8.16 17.78 -4.91
CA CYS A 198 -9.41 18.18 -4.26
C CYS A 198 -9.12 18.98 -2.97
N ASP A 199 -10.15 19.62 -2.43
CA ASP A 199 -10.04 20.48 -1.24
C ASP A 199 -9.97 19.72 0.10
N ALA A 200 -9.85 18.39 0.07
CA ALA A 200 -9.81 17.59 1.29
C ALA A 200 -8.48 17.76 2.06
N PRO A 201 -8.47 17.61 3.40
CA PRO A 201 -7.32 17.97 4.24
C PRO A 201 -6.00 17.31 3.82
N MET A 202 -4.96 18.09 3.49
CA MET A 202 -3.68 17.56 2.97
C MET A 202 -2.93 16.70 4.00
N GLU A 203 -2.88 17.11 5.27
CA GLU A 203 -2.40 16.29 6.38
C GLU A 203 -3.43 15.19 6.69
N ALA A 204 -3.31 14.05 6.01
CA ALA A 204 -4.32 12.98 6.02
C ALA A 204 -3.71 11.56 6.09
N CYS A 205 -2.39 11.44 6.05
CA CYS A 205 -1.69 10.17 6.13
C CYS A 205 -1.12 10.02 7.55
N LEU A 206 -1.70 9.13 8.36
CA LEU A 206 -1.29 8.90 9.75
C LEU A 206 -0.36 7.70 9.81
N MET A 207 0.84 7.89 10.37
CA MET A 207 1.86 6.87 10.56
C MET A 207 1.79 6.38 12.00
N LEU A 208 1.98 5.08 12.20
CA LEU A 208 1.89 4.43 13.51
C LEU A 208 3.17 3.67 13.83
N ASP A 209 3.59 3.74 15.10
CA ASP A 209 4.68 2.96 15.66
C ASP A 209 5.99 3.04 14.85
N SER A 210 6.49 1.90 14.36
CA SER A 210 7.81 1.78 13.74
C SER A 210 7.98 2.58 12.45
N SER A 211 6.89 2.97 11.78
CA SER A 211 6.95 3.77 10.56
C SER A 211 7.23 5.25 10.84
N VAL A 212 6.92 5.73 12.05
CA VAL A 212 6.99 7.16 12.41
C VAL A 212 8.44 7.65 12.44
N ASP A 213 9.36 6.85 12.98
CA ASP A 213 10.73 7.30 13.23
C ASP A 213 11.49 7.68 11.96
N HIS A 214 11.55 6.75 10.99
CA HIS A 214 12.21 6.99 9.70
C HIS A 214 11.63 8.22 9.00
N LEU A 215 10.30 8.28 8.87
CA LEU A 215 9.63 9.36 8.16
C LEU A 215 9.82 10.71 8.87
N ALA A 216 9.80 10.74 10.20
CA ALA A 216 10.02 11.96 10.96
C ALA A 216 11.47 12.45 10.87
N ARG A 217 12.46 11.55 10.97
CA ARG A 217 13.88 11.91 10.86
C ARG A 217 14.22 12.53 9.52
N HIS A 218 13.57 12.09 8.44
CA HIS A 218 13.80 12.58 7.07
C HIS A 218 12.80 13.64 6.60
N GLY A 219 12.05 14.25 7.53
CA GLY A 219 11.15 15.37 7.23
C GLY A 219 9.92 15.01 6.39
N MET A 220 9.56 13.73 6.33
CA MET A 220 8.37 13.22 5.62
C MET A 220 7.14 13.14 6.50
N ALA A 221 7.32 13.12 7.81
CA ALA A 221 6.23 13.14 8.77
C ALA A 221 6.58 14.04 9.96
N ARG A 222 5.54 14.52 10.65
CA ARG A 222 5.67 15.20 11.94
C ARG A 222 5.10 14.29 13.02
N ARG A 223 5.85 14.09 14.10
CA ARG A 223 5.35 13.39 15.31
C ARG A 223 4.23 14.21 15.94
N ILE A 224 3.14 13.56 16.30
CA ILE A 224 1.94 14.19 16.87
C ILE A 224 1.41 13.42 18.08
N SER A 225 0.56 14.09 18.86
CA SER A 225 -0.16 13.41 19.95
C SER A 225 -1.30 12.54 19.40
N LYS A 226 -1.66 11.46 20.11
CA LYS A 226 -2.87 10.68 19.82
C LYS A 226 -4.13 11.54 19.68
N ARG A 227 -4.27 12.56 20.54
CA ARG A 227 -5.39 13.51 20.50
C ARG A 227 -5.42 14.31 19.20
N GLU A 228 -4.27 14.70 18.67
CA GLU A 228 -4.18 15.37 17.37
C GLU A 228 -4.48 14.39 16.22
N GLY A 229 -3.97 13.16 16.30
CA GLY A 229 -4.27 12.10 15.33
C GLY A 229 -5.76 11.81 15.24
N MET A 230 -6.45 11.71 16.38
CA MET A 230 -7.90 11.55 16.44
C MET A 230 -8.65 12.74 15.83
N ARG A 231 -8.15 13.96 16.02
CA ARG A 231 -8.77 15.16 15.42
C ARG A 231 -8.61 15.16 13.90
N ILE A 232 -7.44 14.78 13.38
CA ILE A 232 -7.18 14.65 11.94
C ILE A 232 -8.07 13.55 11.34
N LEU A 233 -8.20 12.41 12.02
CA LEU A 233 -9.10 11.33 11.63
C LEU A 233 -10.54 11.86 11.50
N GLU A 234 -11.03 12.62 12.47
CA GLU A 234 -12.38 13.18 12.44
C GLU A 234 -12.56 14.22 11.31
N GLN A 235 -11.61 15.13 11.13
CA GLN A 235 -11.64 16.08 10.01
C GLN A 235 -11.68 15.36 8.64
N CYS A 236 -10.91 14.28 8.50
CA CYS A 236 -10.93 13.45 7.31
C CYS A 236 -12.27 12.76 7.12
N LYS A 237 -12.88 12.28 8.21
CA LYS A 237 -14.20 11.68 8.22
C LYS A 237 -15.27 12.69 7.77
N GLU A 238 -15.28 13.89 8.35
CA GLU A 238 -16.19 14.98 7.97
C GLU A 238 -16.03 15.38 6.49
N ALA A 239 -14.80 15.35 5.97
CA ALA A 239 -14.50 15.60 4.56
C ALA A 239 -14.90 14.42 3.62
N GLY A 240 -15.53 13.36 4.14
CA GLY A 240 -15.98 12.22 3.34
C GLY A 240 -14.85 11.29 2.87
N LEU A 241 -13.69 11.30 3.54
CA LEU A 241 -12.59 10.41 3.21
C LEU A 241 -12.82 9.02 3.79
N ALA A 242 -12.47 8.00 2.99
CA ALA A 242 -12.50 6.60 3.42
C ALA A 242 -11.20 6.23 4.13
N GLN A 243 -11.30 5.63 5.30
CA GLN A 243 -10.15 5.14 6.04
C GLN A 243 -9.67 3.82 5.44
N THR A 244 -8.40 3.76 5.08
CA THR A 244 -7.70 2.54 4.68
C THR A 244 -6.45 2.37 5.54
N GLY A 245 -5.92 1.16 5.65
CA GLY A 245 -4.70 0.88 6.41
C GLY A 245 -3.99 -0.35 5.88
N ASP A 246 -2.89 -0.75 6.52
CA ASP A 246 -2.21 -1.99 6.17
C ASP A 246 -3.17 -3.19 6.24
N ASN A 247 -3.09 -4.06 5.24
CA ASN A 247 -3.85 -5.30 5.22
C ASN A 247 -3.23 -6.37 6.15
N VAL A 248 -3.11 -6.07 7.44
CA VAL A 248 -2.57 -6.95 8.48
C VAL A 248 -3.37 -6.79 9.78
N GLN A 249 -3.25 -7.74 10.71
CA GLN A 249 -3.96 -7.69 12.00
C GLN A 249 -3.13 -7.07 13.13
N ARG A 250 -1.79 -7.12 13.02
CA ARG A 250 -0.85 -6.64 14.03
C ARG A 250 0.20 -5.76 13.36
N GLU A 251 0.75 -4.82 14.13
CA GLU A 251 1.82 -3.93 13.67
C GLU A 251 1.41 -3.14 12.42
N ILE A 252 0.16 -2.63 12.42
CA ILE A 252 -0.35 -1.79 11.35
C ILE A 252 0.45 -0.49 11.35
N GLY A 253 1.13 -0.19 10.24
CA GLY A 253 2.09 0.91 10.17
C GLY A 253 1.49 2.24 9.76
N TYR A 254 0.27 2.26 9.20
CA TYR A 254 -0.38 3.50 8.77
C TYR A 254 -1.91 3.42 8.68
N ILE A 255 -2.52 4.60 8.68
CA ILE A 255 -3.90 4.87 8.27
C ILE A 255 -3.86 5.95 7.17
N CYS A 256 -4.39 5.63 6.01
CA CYS A 256 -4.58 6.57 4.90
C CYS A 256 -6.04 7.03 4.88
N ASN A 257 -6.27 8.35 4.85
CA ASN A 257 -7.60 8.91 4.64
C ASN A 257 -7.78 9.25 3.15
N CYS A 258 -8.34 8.29 2.42
CA CYS A 258 -8.37 8.27 0.97
C CYS A 258 -9.60 8.97 0.38
N CYS A 259 -9.38 9.80 -0.65
CA CYS A 259 -10.46 10.33 -1.50
C CYS A 259 -10.59 9.50 -2.79
N GLY A 260 -11.80 9.41 -3.34
CA GLY A 260 -12.06 8.68 -4.59
C GLY A 260 -11.49 9.34 -5.85
N CYS A 261 -11.06 10.61 -5.77
CA CYS A 261 -10.56 11.37 -6.92
C CYS A 261 -9.03 11.34 -7.08
N CYS A 262 -8.26 11.37 -5.98
CA CYS A 262 -6.80 11.42 -6.06
C CYS A 262 -6.13 10.07 -5.76
N CYS A 263 -6.68 9.24 -4.86
CA CYS A 263 -6.03 8.00 -4.42
C CYS A 263 -5.81 7.02 -5.58
N GLY A 264 -4.55 6.61 -5.79
CA GLY A 264 -4.20 5.66 -6.86
C GLY A 264 -4.92 4.32 -6.74
N GLN A 265 -5.11 3.80 -5.52
CA GLN A 265 -5.83 2.54 -5.28
C GLN A 265 -7.33 2.67 -5.60
N MET A 266 -7.98 3.77 -5.20
CA MET A 266 -9.40 4.02 -5.52
C MET A 266 -9.59 4.22 -7.04
N ARG A 267 -8.65 4.90 -7.69
CA ARG A 267 -8.64 5.06 -9.15
C ARG A 267 -8.46 3.71 -9.86
N ALA A 268 -7.59 2.83 -9.36
CA ALA A 268 -7.43 1.49 -9.93
C ALA A 268 -8.74 0.69 -9.91
N ILE A 269 -9.52 0.77 -8.82
CA ILE A 269 -10.86 0.15 -8.72
C ILE A 269 -11.79 0.72 -9.81
N LYS A 270 -11.80 2.04 -9.99
CA LYS A 270 -12.73 2.75 -10.88
C LYS A 270 -12.35 2.67 -12.37
N GLN A 271 -11.06 2.75 -12.68
CA GLN A 271 -10.55 2.94 -14.04
C GLN A 271 -10.09 1.63 -14.70
N PHE A 272 -9.56 0.69 -13.92
CA PHE A 272 -8.96 -0.55 -14.45
C PHE A 272 -9.74 -1.82 -14.07
N ASP A 273 -10.96 -1.66 -13.54
CA ASP A 273 -11.81 -2.77 -13.08
C ASP A 273 -11.05 -3.73 -12.14
N MET A 274 -10.37 -3.15 -11.15
CA MET A 274 -9.62 -3.88 -10.13
C MET A 274 -10.40 -3.86 -8.81
N PRO A 275 -11.50 -4.62 -8.67
CA PRO A 275 -12.42 -4.55 -7.53
C PRO A 275 -11.76 -4.80 -6.17
N HIS A 276 -10.58 -5.41 -6.17
CA HIS A 276 -9.83 -5.79 -4.98
C HIS A 276 -8.54 -5.01 -4.79
N ALA A 277 -8.28 -3.90 -5.50
CA ALA A 277 -7.06 -3.10 -5.26
C ALA A 277 -6.94 -2.62 -3.81
N ILE A 278 -8.09 -2.45 -3.13
CA ILE A 278 -8.20 -2.33 -1.67
C ILE A 278 -9.02 -3.51 -1.18
N VAL A 279 -8.51 -4.24 -0.19
CA VAL A 279 -9.27 -5.33 0.45
C VAL A 279 -10.47 -4.74 1.17
N SER A 280 -11.66 -5.28 0.93
CA SER A 280 -12.87 -4.84 1.65
C SER A 280 -12.78 -5.14 3.14
N SER A 281 -13.49 -4.35 3.95
CA SER A 281 -13.68 -4.67 5.36
C SER A 281 -14.57 -5.92 5.52
N ASN A 282 -14.70 -6.42 6.74
CA ASN A 282 -15.66 -7.49 7.04
C ASN A 282 -17.14 -7.04 6.97
N TRP A 283 -17.38 -5.79 6.56
CA TRP A 283 -18.70 -5.18 6.53
C TRP A 283 -19.12 -4.83 5.11
N ILE A 284 -20.42 -4.74 4.90
CA ILE A 284 -21.02 -4.35 3.62
C ILE A 284 -22.19 -3.40 3.88
N MET A 285 -22.36 -2.45 2.96
CA MET A 285 -23.46 -1.49 3.01
C MET A 285 -24.74 -2.11 2.47
N GLU A 286 -25.83 -1.92 3.20
CA GLU A 286 -27.20 -2.28 2.86
C GLU A 286 -28.10 -1.04 2.89
N ILE A 287 -29.12 -1.04 2.04
CA ILE A 287 -30.04 0.08 1.88
C ILE A 287 -31.43 -0.31 2.36
N ASP A 288 -31.96 0.45 3.31
CA ASP A 288 -33.37 0.42 3.69
C ASP A 288 -34.18 1.16 2.60
N SER A 289 -34.86 0.37 1.77
CA SER A 289 -35.64 0.86 0.64
C SER A 289 -36.86 1.69 1.07
N GLU A 290 -37.40 1.45 2.27
CA GLU A 290 -38.56 2.20 2.78
C GLU A 290 -38.16 3.63 3.15
N LYS A 291 -36.98 3.80 3.75
CA LYS A 291 -36.45 5.13 4.13
C LYS A 291 -35.77 5.88 2.98
N CYS A 292 -35.32 5.18 1.94
CA CYS A 292 -34.52 5.76 0.86
C CYS A 292 -35.31 6.79 0.02
N ARG A 293 -35.03 8.09 0.17
CA ARG A 293 -35.74 9.14 -0.60
C ARG A 293 -35.25 9.37 -2.04
N GLY A 294 -34.29 8.58 -2.52
CA GLY A 294 -33.84 8.67 -3.91
C GLY A 294 -33.03 9.92 -4.25
N CYS A 295 -32.44 10.61 -3.26
CA CYS A 295 -31.76 11.90 -3.46
C CYS A 295 -30.36 11.81 -4.10
N GLY A 296 -29.71 10.63 -4.10
CA GLY A 296 -28.40 10.41 -4.75
C GLY A 296 -27.17 10.90 -3.98
N LEU A 297 -27.30 11.44 -2.76
CA LEU A 297 -26.15 11.91 -1.98
C LEU A 297 -25.17 10.77 -1.62
N CYS A 298 -25.69 9.58 -1.30
CA CYS A 298 -24.90 8.39 -1.04
C CYS A 298 -24.09 7.94 -2.28
N ALA A 299 -24.69 8.04 -3.47
CA ALA A 299 -24.00 7.77 -4.74
C ALA A 299 -22.82 8.71 -4.97
N LYS A 300 -23.02 10.02 -4.75
CA LYS A 300 -21.95 11.02 -4.86
C LYS A 300 -20.84 10.83 -3.81
N ALA A 301 -21.18 10.35 -2.62
CA ALA A 301 -20.23 10.14 -1.53
C ALA A 301 -19.42 8.85 -1.66
N CYS A 302 -19.83 7.90 -2.50
CA CYS A 302 -19.14 6.63 -2.64
C CYS A 302 -17.74 6.82 -3.25
N PRO A 303 -16.64 6.46 -2.56
CA PRO A 303 -15.29 6.69 -3.08
C PRO A 303 -14.91 5.84 -4.29
N VAL A 304 -15.69 4.77 -4.56
CA VAL A 304 -15.46 3.78 -5.61
C VAL A 304 -16.64 3.65 -6.58
N ASP A 305 -17.59 4.59 -6.53
CA ASP A 305 -18.73 4.71 -7.45
C ASP A 305 -19.58 3.42 -7.58
N VAL A 306 -19.84 2.72 -6.47
CA VAL A 306 -20.61 1.44 -6.47
C VAL A 306 -22.08 1.60 -6.11
N ILE A 307 -22.59 2.83 -5.99
CA ILE A 307 -23.99 3.08 -5.63
C ILE A 307 -24.68 3.74 -6.81
N ASP A 308 -25.64 3.03 -7.41
CA ASP A 308 -26.40 3.48 -8.55
C ASP A 308 -27.80 3.96 -8.15
N MET A 309 -28.36 4.89 -8.93
CA MET A 309 -29.73 5.38 -8.75
C MET A 309 -30.66 4.73 -9.78
N VAL A 310 -31.24 3.60 -9.40
CA VAL A 310 -32.11 2.77 -10.26
C VAL A 310 -33.56 3.23 -10.20
N ALA A 311 -34.30 3.04 -11.30
CA ALA A 311 -35.72 3.42 -11.38
C ALA A 311 -36.57 2.53 -10.44
N SER A 312 -37.46 3.17 -9.68
CA SER A 312 -38.30 2.51 -8.67
C SER A 312 -39.77 2.51 -9.10
N GLY A 313 -40.08 1.79 -10.19
CA GLY A 313 -41.44 1.63 -10.68
C GLY A 313 -42.24 2.96 -10.80
N GLN A 314 -43.56 2.89 -10.59
CA GLN A 314 -44.46 4.07 -10.55
C GLN A 314 -44.57 4.69 -9.13
N GLU A 315 -43.78 4.23 -8.16
CA GLU A 315 -43.83 4.71 -6.78
C GLU A 315 -42.89 5.89 -6.57
N LYS A 316 -43.32 6.90 -5.80
CA LYS A 316 -42.43 8.01 -5.40
C LYS A 316 -41.59 7.58 -4.19
N PRO A 317 -40.26 7.84 -4.17
CA PRO A 317 -39.44 8.50 -5.19
C PRO A 317 -39.19 7.63 -6.43
N ALA A 318 -39.13 8.28 -7.60
CA ALA A 318 -38.96 7.62 -8.90
C ALA A 318 -37.63 6.87 -9.06
N LYS A 319 -36.65 7.09 -8.16
CA LYS A 319 -35.38 6.36 -8.12
C LYS A 319 -35.05 5.91 -6.70
N ARG A 320 -34.37 4.77 -6.58
CA ARG A 320 -33.81 4.25 -5.32
C ARG A 320 -32.33 3.99 -5.52
N ALA A 321 -31.59 4.04 -4.41
CA ALA A 321 -30.18 3.70 -4.42
C ALA A 321 -30.02 2.17 -4.34
N GLU A 322 -29.07 1.63 -5.09
CA GLU A 322 -28.69 0.20 -5.10
C GLU A 322 -27.17 0.09 -4.97
N VAL A 323 -26.67 -0.85 -4.17
CA VAL A 323 -25.23 -1.03 -3.92
C VAL A 323 -24.70 -2.21 -4.73
N GLY A 324 -23.71 -1.97 -5.57
CA GLY A 324 -22.86 -2.99 -6.19
C GLY A 324 -22.00 -3.69 -5.13
N THR A 325 -22.44 -4.87 -4.70
CA THR A 325 -21.87 -5.60 -3.56
C THR A 325 -20.44 -6.10 -3.79
N GLU A 326 -20.11 -6.47 -5.04
CA GLU A 326 -18.80 -6.97 -5.48
C GLU A 326 -17.66 -5.98 -5.21
N ARG A 327 -17.89 -4.69 -5.50
CA ARG A 327 -16.88 -3.62 -5.40
C ARG A 327 -17.01 -2.78 -4.13
N CYS A 328 -18.04 -3.03 -3.31
CA CYS A 328 -18.25 -2.29 -2.07
C CYS A 328 -17.09 -2.55 -1.10
N LEU A 329 -16.36 -1.50 -0.72
CA LEU A 329 -15.25 -1.60 0.24
C LEU A 329 -15.70 -1.87 1.68
N GLY A 330 -16.97 -1.59 2.00
CA GLY A 330 -17.44 -1.62 3.40
C GLY A 330 -16.84 -0.49 4.25
N CYS A 331 -16.55 0.67 3.64
CA CYS A 331 -15.93 1.80 4.32
C CYS A 331 -16.91 2.66 5.14
N GLY A 332 -18.22 2.56 4.88
CA GLY A 332 -19.25 3.32 5.60
C GLY A 332 -19.33 4.82 5.27
N VAL A 333 -18.56 5.36 4.31
CA VAL A 333 -18.61 6.81 3.97
C VAL A 333 -20.02 7.27 3.58
N CYS A 334 -20.74 6.45 2.81
CA CYS A 334 -22.09 6.77 2.34
C CYS A 334 -23.16 6.77 3.46
N TYR A 335 -22.87 6.21 4.64
CA TYR A 335 -23.73 6.30 5.82
C TYR A 335 -23.92 7.76 6.23
N GLN A 336 -22.82 8.50 6.40
CA GLN A 336 -22.86 9.91 6.83
C GLN A 336 -23.58 10.81 5.81
N ALA A 337 -23.55 10.46 4.53
CA ALA A 337 -24.22 11.22 3.48
C ALA A 337 -25.76 11.09 3.52
N CYS A 338 -26.31 10.07 4.21
CA CYS A 338 -27.75 9.78 4.20
C CYS A 338 -28.47 10.37 5.41
N HIS A 339 -29.07 11.54 5.23
CA HIS A 339 -29.87 12.24 6.25
C HIS A 339 -31.22 11.55 6.57
N PHE A 340 -31.58 10.49 5.85
CA PHE A 340 -32.85 9.76 6.02
C PHE A 340 -32.67 8.44 6.79
N GLY A 341 -31.45 8.12 7.21
CA GLY A 341 -31.15 6.87 7.92
C GLY A 341 -31.45 5.62 7.09
N ALA A 342 -31.25 5.70 5.77
CA ALA A 342 -31.52 4.59 4.84
C ALA A 342 -30.31 3.69 4.58
N MET A 343 -29.15 3.98 5.19
CA MET A 343 -27.89 3.28 4.96
C MET A 343 -27.52 2.55 6.25
N HIS A 344 -27.30 1.24 6.18
CA HIS A 344 -26.93 0.42 7.34
C HIS A 344 -25.80 -0.53 6.96
N MET A 345 -24.86 -0.75 7.87
CA MET A 345 -23.80 -1.72 7.67
C MET A 345 -24.20 -3.07 8.28
N ARG A 346 -23.88 -4.16 7.59
CA ARG A 346 -23.99 -5.52 8.11
C ARG A 346 -22.70 -6.30 7.91
N SER A 347 -22.50 -7.32 8.73
CA SER A 347 -21.40 -8.28 8.57
C SER A 347 -21.53 -9.02 7.23
N ARG A 348 -20.42 -9.23 6.55
CA ARG A 348 -20.35 -10.11 5.37
C ARG A 348 -20.50 -11.57 5.82
N GLU A 349 -21.18 -12.38 5.02
CA GLU A 349 -21.36 -13.82 5.29
C GLU A 349 -20.03 -14.56 5.41
N LYS A 350 -19.05 -14.18 4.58
CA LYS A 350 -17.69 -14.69 4.65
C LYS A 350 -16.75 -13.56 5.06
N ARG A 351 -16.07 -13.75 6.20
CA ARG A 351 -15.01 -12.85 6.64
C ARG A 351 -13.88 -12.80 5.61
N VAL A 352 -13.37 -11.61 5.39
CA VAL A 352 -12.25 -11.35 4.50
C VAL A 352 -10.97 -11.77 5.22
N PHE A 353 -10.15 -12.58 4.57
CA PHE A 353 -8.89 -13.02 5.16
C PHE A 353 -7.91 -11.85 5.28
N THR A 354 -7.24 -11.76 6.42
CA THR A 354 -6.25 -10.73 6.70
C THR A 354 -5.01 -11.40 7.29
N PRO A 355 -3.83 -11.25 6.67
CA PRO A 355 -2.56 -11.73 7.23
C PRO A 355 -2.34 -11.24 8.67
N GLU A 356 -1.67 -12.02 9.51
CA GLU A 356 -1.41 -11.64 10.90
C GLU A 356 -0.50 -10.40 10.98
N ASN A 357 0.53 -10.33 10.14
CA ASN A 357 1.53 -9.25 10.12
C ASN A 357 2.13 -9.03 8.72
N LEU A 358 3.01 -8.02 8.59
CA LEU A 358 3.66 -7.64 7.33
C LEU A 358 4.43 -8.81 6.68
N TYR A 359 5.13 -9.63 7.48
CA TYR A 359 5.89 -10.77 6.94
C TYR A 359 4.99 -11.80 6.27
N GLU A 360 3.87 -12.17 6.90
CA GLU A 360 2.90 -13.10 6.31
C GLU A 360 2.29 -12.54 5.01
N ARG A 361 1.98 -11.24 4.99
CA ARG A 361 1.47 -10.53 3.82
C ARG A 361 2.48 -10.57 2.66
N VAL A 362 3.72 -10.16 2.90
CA VAL A 362 4.78 -10.08 1.88
C VAL A 362 5.12 -11.46 1.32
N ILE A 363 5.22 -12.49 2.16
CA ILE A 363 5.50 -13.86 1.69
C ILE A 363 4.30 -14.41 0.90
N SER A 364 3.06 -14.14 1.32
CA SER A 364 1.86 -14.56 0.58
C SER A 364 1.83 -13.93 -0.81
N MET A 365 2.06 -12.62 -0.89
CA MET A 365 2.15 -11.91 -2.17
C MET A 365 3.29 -12.44 -3.04
N ALA A 366 4.46 -12.71 -2.45
CA ALA A 366 5.61 -13.24 -3.18
C ALA A 366 5.31 -14.63 -3.79
N LEU A 367 4.65 -15.51 -3.04
CA LEU A 367 4.20 -16.81 -3.54
C LEU A 367 3.15 -16.67 -4.66
N GLU A 368 2.14 -15.82 -4.46
CA GLU A 368 1.06 -15.59 -5.42
C GLU A 368 1.58 -15.03 -6.76
N ARG A 369 2.63 -14.22 -6.68
CA ARG A 369 3.21 -13.50 -7.82
C ARG A 369 4.45 -14.19 -8.41
N GLY A 370 4.87 -15.34 -7.87
CA GLY A 370 6.04 -16.07 -8.35
C GLY A 370 7.38 -15.36 -8.10
N LYS A 371 7.47 -14.59 -6.99
CA LYS A 371 8.62 -13.78 -6.57
C LYS A 371 9.21 -14.23 -5.23
N LEU A 372 8.85 -15.42 -4.73
CA LEU A 372 9.37 -15.91 -3.44
C LEU A 372 10.89 -16.18 -3.53
N THR A 373 11.37 -16.70 -4.65
CA THR A 373 12.81 -16.83 -4.89
C THR A 373 13.54 -15.49 -4.80
N ASP A 374 13.02 -14.46 -5.48
CA ASP A 374 13.58 -13.10 -5.47
C ASP A 374 13.55 -12.44 -4.09
N LEU A 375 12.52 -12.73 -3.29
CA LEU A 375 12.40 -12.26 -1.91
C LEU A 375 13.43 -12.92 -0.98
N LEU A 376 13.67 -14.23 -1.13
CA LEU A 376 14.55 -14.99 -0.24
C LEU A 376 16.04 -14.81 -0.59
N ILE A 377 16.35 -14.60 -1.86
CA ILE A 377 17.71 -14.56 -2.38
C ILE A 377 17.96 -13.22 -3.09
N ASP A 378 18.65 -12.32 -2.40
CA ASP A 378 18.95 -10.97 -2.92
C ASP A 378 20.02 -10.95 -4.02
N ASP A 379 20.79 -12.03 -4.20
CA ASP A 379 21.83 -12.13 -5.22
C ASP A 379 21.45 -13.15 -6.32
N PRO A 380 20.92 -12.68 -7.46
CA PRO A 380 20.53 -13.52 -8.59
C PRO A 380 21.72 -14.20 -9.30
N GLU A 381 22.95 -13.72 -9.08
CA GLU A 381 24.17 -14.24 -9.69
C GLU A 381 24.80 -15.37 -8.85
N SER A 382 24.38 -15.51 -7.59
CA SER A 382 24.86 -16.56 -6.71
C SER A 382 24.53 -17.98 -7.22
N LEU A 383 25.44 -18.93 -7.01
CA LEU A 383 25.25 -20.35 -7.38
C LEU A 383 24.05 -20.97 -6.65
N SER A 384 23.74 -20.49 -5.45
CA SER A 384 22.56 -20.86 -4.66
C SER A 384 21.26 -20.39 -5.29
N TYR A 385 21.21 -19.21 -5.93
CA TYR A 385 20.04 -18.71 -6.66
C TYR A 385 19.62 -19.65 -7.80
N ARG A 386 20.59 -20.12 -8.60
CA ARG A 386 20.29 -20.99 -9.76
C ARG A 386 19.77 -22.37 -9.35
N THR A 387 20.26 -22.90 -8.22
CA THR A 387 19.90 -24.24 -7.74
C THR A 387 18.61 -24.22 -6.91
N ILE A 388 18.51 -23.31 -5.93
CA ILE A 388 17.33 -23.17 -5.06
C ILE A 388 16.16 -22.55 -5.82
N GLY A 389 16.43 -21.56 -6.68
CA GLY A 389 15.40 -20.89 -7.47
C GLY A 389 14.73 -21.77 -8.52
N ARG A 390 15.37 -22.87 -8.96
CA ARG A 390 14.71 -23.88 -9.80
C ARG A 390 13.72 -24.71 -8.99
N VAL A 391 14.09 -25.13 -7.77
CA VAL A 391 13.23 -25.90 -6.88
C VAL A 391 12.05 -25.06 -6.39
N LEU A 392 12.31 -23.82 -5.95
CA LEU A 392 11.26 -22.91 -5.49
C LEU A 392 10.30 -22.50 -6.61
N ARG A 393 10.78 -22.19 -7.83
CA ARG A 393 9.88 -21.90 -8.96
C ARG A 393 9.00 -23.09 -9.36
N VAL A 394 9.52 -24.31 -9.24
CA VAL A 394 8.72 -25.53 -9.45
C VAL A 394 7.66 -25.68 -8.36
N LEU A 395 8.01 -25.42 -7.09
CA LEU A 395 7.05 -25.42 -5.98
C LEU A 395 5.98 -24.33 -6.12
N GLU A 396 6.36 -23.09 -6.43
CA GLU A 396 5.46 -21.94 -6.66
C GLU A 396 4.45 -22.21 -7.78
N LYS A 397 4.88 -22.89 -8.85
CA LYS A 397 4.02 -23.25 -9.99
C LYS A 397 3.27 -24.57 -9.80
N SER A 398 3.52 -25.29 -8.70
CA SER A 398 2.91 -26.60 -8.48
C SER A 398 1.42 -26.49 -8.12
N PRO A 399 0.54 -27.34 -8.68
CA PRO A 399 -0.88 -27.38 -8.30
C PRO A 399 -1.12 -27.58 -6.79
N PRO A 400 -0.34 -28.40 -6.05
CA PRO A 400 -0.50 -28.53 -4.61
C PRO A 400 -0.20 -27.25 -3.83
N ALA A 401 0.83 -26.48 -4.20
CA ALA A 401 1.13 -25.21 -3.54
C ALA A 401 0.02 -24.17 -3.77
N ARG A 402 -0.52 -24.11 -5.00
CA ARG A 402 -1.68 -23.26 -5.33
C ARG A 402 -2.94 -23.69 -4.56
N ALA A 403 -3.17 -25.00 -4.42
CA ALA A 403 -4.29 -25.54 -3.66
C ALA A 403 -4.16 -25.29 -2.15
N LEU A 404 -2.96 -25.45 -1.57
CA LEU A 404 -2.68 -25.13 -0.16
C LEU A 404 -2.86 -23.63 0.14
N MET A 405 -2.46 -22.77 -0.79
CA MET A 405 -2.66 -21.31 -0.69
C MET A 405 -4.14 -20.90 -0.83
N ALA A 406 -4.96 -21.72 -1.49
CA ALA A 406 -6.40 -21.49 -1.64
C ALA A 406 -7.22 -21.95 -0.42
N ILE A 407 -6.66 -22.80 0.46
CA ILE A 407 -7.35 -23.33 1.64
C ILE A 407 -6.92 -22.55 2.89
N GLN A 408 -7.81 -21.70 3.39
CA GLN A 408 -7.54 -20.71 4.46
C GLN A 408 -6.83 -21.26 5.72
N PRO A 409 -7.25 -22.40 6.32
CA PRO A 409 -6.56 -22.95 7.50
C PRO A 409 -5.15 -23.50 7.18
N LEU A 410 -4.96 -24.02 5.96
CA LEU A 410 -3.70 -24.62 5.51
C LEU A 410 -2.69 -23.55 5.10
N LYS A 411 -3.13 -22.39 4.62
CA LYS A 411 -2.28 -21.24 4.33
C LYS A 411 -1.47 -20.85 5.57
N SER A 412 -2.10 -20.66 6.74
CA SER A 412 -1.38 -20.29 7.98
C SER A 412 -0.36 -21.35 8.44
N VAL A 413 -0.67 -22.64 8.33
CA VAL A 413 0.25 -23.75 8.72
C VAL A 413 1.42 -23.86 7.75
N PHE A 414 1.15 -23.76 6.44
CA PHE A 414 2.17 -23.74 5.40
C PHE A 414 3.10 -22.53 5.56
N MET A 415 2.51 -21.35 5.82
CA MET A 415 3.25 -20.11 6.09
C MET A 415 4.13 -20.23 7.33
N LYS A 416 3.62 -20.75 8.44
CA LYS A 416 4.44 -21.01 9.66
C LYS A 416 5.61 -21.96 9.36
N THR A 417 5.41 -22.96 8.51
CA THR A 417 6.44 -23.91 8.11
C THR A 417 7.50 -23.26 7.22
N LEU A 418 7.08 -22.48 6.22
CA LEU A 418 7.99 -21.70 5.36
C LEU A 418 8.75 -20.65 6.15
N ILE A 419 8.09 -19.90 7.06
CA ILE A 419 8.72 -18.93 7.95
C ILE A 419 9.77 -19.61 8.83
N LYS A 420 9.46 -20.80 9.38
CA LYS A 420 10.41 -21.58 10.19
C LYS A 420 11.61 -22.06 9.36
N ALA A 421 11.40 -22.43 8.11
CA ALA A 421 12.44 -22.85 7.18
C ALA A 421 13.28 -21.67 6.64
N ALA A 422 12.68 -20.49 6.48
CA ALA A 422 13.31 -19.27 5.98
C ALA A 422 14.02 -18.44 7.08
N ARG A 423 14.10 -18.95 8.32
CA ARG A 423 14.74 -18.27 9.46
C ARG A 423 16.19 -17.89 9.17
N LEU A 424 16.37 -16.63 8.77
CA LEU A 424 17.45 -15.76 9.23
C LEU A 424 17.16 -15.32 10.68
N PRO A 425 18.19 -14.92 11.46
CA PRO A 425 18.10 -14.88 12.92
C PRO A 425 16.94 -14.01 13.39
N LYS A 426 16.23 -14.50 14.42
CA LYS A 426 15.25 -13.73 15.16
C LYS A 426 15.93 -12.47 15.70
N GLY A 427 15.42 -11.31 15.30
CA GLY A 427 15.74 -10.01 15.84
C GLY A 427 14.49 -9.19 15.70
#